data_AF-A0A951FZ58-F1
#
_entry.id   AF-A0A951FZ58-F1
#
_cell.length_a   1.000
_cell.length_b   1.000
_cell.length_c   1.000
_cell.angle_alpha   90.00
_cell.angle_beta   90.00
_cell.angle_gamma   90.00
#
_symmetry.space_group_name_H-M   'P 1'
#
loop_
_entity.id
_entity.type
_entity.pdbx_description
1 polymer ?
#
loop_
_entity_poly.entity_id
_entity_poly.type
_entity_poly.pdbx_seq_one_letter_code
_entity_poly.pdbx_strand_id
1 'polypeptide(L)'
;MVGLTLALTAGAVAPLASADGDPGSDVLVFQDLFVGSDAGLSVQQQLQLGGMLKAAARAGFPIRVAIIASPFDLGAVTGLWHEPRTYARFLGLELSLAYKQRLLVVMPNGFGFNWPGHPSQPAYRVLAGIPVRSSAVGLFAATETAVARLASAAAVKLPAASTAASSASPARGSPASPATASPRGQSTDNLVGILVLTFLVLLAVLLVLRRMSAGRIRARVRVLTRRATLLTQRRLAIPSGALLIAAIVVVAVIATRSNAPAVSDAQALGTNPYLDPGTVLSGQAPDFTLSDQFGQQVSLHDFRGKVVILAFNDSECTTMCPLMTTAMLQAKGMLGKAGSRVQLLGVDANPAAISLEDVWSYSELHGMLHSWHFLTGTLPELKQVWRKYAVEAAVEQGQITHTPALFVIDPQGRKAKVYITQMSYTAVPQLGQLLAREASSLLPNHPTVHSNLSYSRVQPTTPSQRAILPRAGGGTVRLGPGKSARLFLFFATWDQETSGLAGQLDALNR
;
A
#
# COMPACT_ATOMS: atom_id res chain seq x y z
N MET A 1 -18.55 54.76 -11.77
CA MET A 1 -17.39 53.92 -12.13
C MET A 1 -17.04 53.06 -10.92
N VAL A 2 -17.47 51.81 -10.91
CA VAL A 2 -17.15 50.82 -9.87
C VAL A 2 -16.19 49.83 -10.51
N GLY A 3 -14.95 49.78 -10.02
CA GLY A 3 -13.89 48.91 -10.53
C GLY A 3 -14.08 47.48 -10.04
N LEU A 4 -14.17 46.55 -10.99
CA LEU A 4 -14.21 45.11 -10.76
C LEU A 4 -12.77 44.59 -10.79
N THR A 5 -12.18 44.28 -9.64
CA THR A 5 -10.90 43.58 -9.53
C THR A 5 -11.12 42.09 -9.77
N LEU A 6 -10.65 41.60 -10.91
CA LEU A 6 -10.60 40.17 -11.23
C LEU A 6 -9.40 39.55 -10.50
N ALA A 7 -9.66 38.82 -9.41
CA ALA A 7 -8.66 37.97 -8.77
C ALA A 7 -8.50 36.69 -9.60
N LEU A 8 -7.43 36.60 -10.41
CA LEU A 8 -6.99 35.37 -11.02
C LEU A 8 -6.39 34.46 -9.95
N THR A 9 -7.17 33.53 -9.43
CA THR A 9 -6.65 32.39 -8.67
C THR A 9 -6.02 31.41 -9.65
N ALA A 10 -4.68 31.44 -9.75
CA ALA A 10 -3.92 30.35 -10.34
C ALA A 10 -4.10 29.10 -9.45
N GLY A 11 -5.03 28.24 -9.82
CA GLY A 11 -5.15 26.91 -9.21
C GLY A 11 -3.92 26.11 -9.57
N ALA A 12 -3.06 25.84 -8.59
CA ALA A 12 -2.02 24.83 -8.71
C ALA A 12 -2.71 23.48 -8.96
N VAL A 13 -2.54 22.94 -10.17
CA VAL A 13 -2.96 21.58 -10.50
C VAL A 13 -2.05 20.66 -9.67
N ALA A 14 -2.61 20.03 -8.64
CA ALA A 14 -1.91 18.94 -7.95
C ALA A 14 -1.54 17.87 -8.99
N PRO A 15 -0.32 17.32 -8.96
CA PRO A 15 0.02 16.23 -9.86
C PRO A 15 -0.94 15.07 -9.58
N LEU A 16 -1.57 14.56 -10.64
CA LEU A 16 -2.29 13.29 -10.63
C LEU A 16 -1.26 12.20 -10.32
N ALA A 17 -1.06 11.89 -9.05
CA ALA A 17 -0.46 10.62 -8.66
C ALA A 17 -1.53 9.55 -8.93
N SER A 18 -1.29 8.74 -9.96
CA SER A 18 -2.14 7.59 -10.31
C SER A 18 -1.91 6.53 -9.25
N ALA A 19 -2.83 6.40 -8.28
CA ALA A 19 -2.86 5.23 -7.41
C ALA A 19 -3.65 4.13 -8.14
N ASP A 20 -3.15 3.69 -9.29
CA ASP A 20 -3.75 2.63 -10.11
C ASP A 20 -3.43 1.22 -9.56
N GLY A 21 -2.44 1.13 -8.66
CA GLY A 21 -2.00 -0.10 -8.02
C GLY A 21 -1.05 -0.92 -8.89
N ASP A 22 -0.44 -0.33 -9.93
CA ASP A 22 0.61 -0.93 -10.74
C ASP A 22 2.01 -0.51 -10.23
N PRO A 23 2.78 -1.44 -9.63
CA PRO A 23 4.11 -1.11 -9.12
C PRO A 23 5.07 -0.56 -10.19
N GLY A 24 4.90 -1.01 -11.44
CA GLY A 24 5.74 -0.61 -12.56
C GLY A 24 5.59 0.88 -12.88
N SER A 25 4.36 1.39 -12.94
CA SER A 25 4.08 2.81 -13.23
C SER A 25 4.64 3.71 -12.11
N ASP A 26 4.48 3.32 -10.85
CA ASP A 26 4.95 4.06 -9.68
C ASP A 26 6.50 4.17 -9.63
N VAL A 27 7.19 3.05 -9.86
CA VAL A 27 8.66 3.00 -9.81
C VAL A 27 9.28 3.69 -11.02
N LEU A 28 8.75 3.40 -12.21
CA LEU A 28 9.30 3.92 -13.46
C LEU A 28 9.01 5.40 -13.70
N VAL A 29 8.33 6.12 -12.82
CA VAL A 29 8.30 7.60 -12.87
C VAL A 29 9.68 8.16 -12.47
N PHE A 30 10.29 7.59 -11.44
CA PHE A 30 11.49 8.12 -10.79
C PHE A 30 12.76 7.34 -11.12
N GLN A 31 12.62 6.07 -11.48
CA GLN A 31 13.73 5.16 -11.76
C GLN A 31 13.72 4.70 -13.21
N ASP A 32 14.86 4.20 -13.67
CA ASP A 32 14.98 3.68 -15.03
C ASP A 32 14.70 2.18 -15.15
N LEU A 33 14.72 1.46 -14.02
CA LEU A 33 14.50 0.02 -13.95
C LEU A 33 13.41 -0.29 -12.92
N PHE A 34 12.48 -1.16 -13.31
CA PHE A 34 11.57 -1.86 -12.41
C PHE A 34 11.77 -3.36 -12.61
N VAL A 35 11.98 -4.08 -11.52
CA VAL A 35 12.10 -5.53 -11.50
C VAL A 35 11.04 -6.07 -10.56
N GLY A 36 10.13 -6.87 -11.10
CA GLY A 36 9.14 -7.59 -10.32
C GLY A 36 9.79 -8.47 -9.26
N SER A 37 9.15 -8.56 -8.10
CA SER A 37 9.66 -9.32 -6.95
C SER A 37 9.91 -10.79 -7.30
N ASP A 38 9.09 -11.36 -8.19
CA ASP A 38 9.21 -12.77 -8.57
C ASP A 38 10.22 -13.02 -9.69
N ALA A 39 10.86 -11.97 -10.22
CA ALA A 39 11.86 -12.12 -11.29
C ALA A 39 13.16 -12.77 -10.81
N GLY A 40 13.44 -12.71 -9.50
CA GLY A 40 14.58 -13.38 -8.88
C GLY A 40 15.96 -12.89 -9.36
N LEU A 41 16.05 -11.69 -9.93
CA LEU A 41 17.33 -11.07 -10.29
C LEU A 41 18.05 -10.61 -9.03
N SER A 42 19.33 -10.98 -8.87
CA SER A 42 20.13 -10.53 -7.71
C SER A 42 20.33 -9.01 -7.69
N VAL A 43 20.72 -8.46 -6.55
CA VAL A 43 20.95 -7.01 -6.43
C VAL A 43 22.04 -6.54 -7.40
N GLN A 44 23.12 -7.30 -7.57
CA GLN A 44 24.19 -6.98 -8.52
C GLN A 44 23.69 -7.02 -9.97
N GLN A 45 22.82 -7.97 -10.32
CA GLN A 45 22.21 -8.00 -11.65
C GLN A 45 21.34 -6.76 -11.91
N GLN A 46 20.57 -6.33 -10.91
CA GLN A 46 19.76 -5.11 -11.02
C GLN A 46 20.64 -3.85 -11.13
N LEU A 47 21.74 -3.77 -10.38
CA LEU A 47 22.72 -2.68 -10.50
C LEU A 47 23.42 -2.66 -11.85
N GLN A 48 23.76 -3.82 -12.41
CA GLN A 48 24.35 -3.93 -13.74
C GLN A 48 23.39 -3.40 -14.81
N LEU A 49 22.12 -3.81 -14.77
CA LEU A 49 21.10 -3.28 -15.67
C LEU A 49 20.91 -1.77 -15.46
N GLY A 50 20.77 -1.31 -14.22
CA GLY A 50 20.67 0.12 -13.89
C GLY A 50 21.86 0.93 -14.43
N GLY A 51 23.08 0.43 -14.29
CA GLY A 51 24.30 1.01 -14.84
C GLY A 51 24.28 1.09 -16.37
N MET A 52 23.81 0.04 -17.02
CA MET A 52 23.62 -0.01 -18.48
C MET A 52 22.60 1.04 -18.95
N LEU A 53 21.47 1.20 -18.25
CA LEU A 53 20.45 2.20 -18.57
C LEU A 53 20.96 3.63 -18.34
N LYS A 54 21.67 3.88 -17.23
CA LYS A 54 22.36 5.16 -16.97
C LYS A 54 23.41 5.46 -18.06
N ALA A 55 24.15 4.45 -18.54
CA ALA A 55 25.09 4.62 -19.65
C ALA A 55 24.38 4.94 -20.98
N ALA A 56 23.26 4.27 -21.27
CA ALA A 56 22.44 4.53 -22.45
C ALA A 56 21.88 5.96 -22.43
N ALA A 57 21.34 6.42 -21.30
CA ALA A 57 20.86 7.78 -21.12
C ALA A 57 21.96 8.82 -21.37
N ARG A 58 23.16 8.62 -20.81
CA ARG A 58 24.33 9.49 -21.06
C ARG A 58 24.77 9.51 -22.52
N ALA A 59 24.56 8.42 -23.25
CA ALA A 59 24.86 8.32 -24.68
C ALA A 59 23.71 8.81 -25.58
N GLY A 60 22.68 9.48 -25.03
CA GLY A 60 21.56 10.02 -25.81
C GLY A 60 20.46 9.00 -26.13
N PHE A 61 20.47 7.84 -25.48
CA PHE A 61 19.47 6.78 -25.62
C PHE A 61 18.75 6.51 -24.29
N PRO A 62 17.98 7.46 -23.74
CA PRO A 62 17.18 7.20 -22.55
C PRO A 62 16.16 6.11 -22.84
N ILE A 63 16.19 5.06 -22.03
CA ILE A 63 15.27 3.93 -22.06
C ILE A 63 15.00 3.45 -20.64
N ARG A 64 13.72 3.24 -20.33
CA ARG A 64 13.25 2.63 -19.09
C ARG A 64 12.86 1.19 -19.32
N VAL A 65 13.01 0.35 -18.30
CA VAL A 65 12.79 -1.10 -18.40
C VAL A 65 11.91 -1.58 -17.25
N ALA A 66 10.84 -2.32 -17.56
CA ALA A 66 10.08 -3.12 -16.61
C ALA A 66 10.29 -4.61 -16.91
N ILE A 67 10.76 -5.37 -15.91
CA ILE A 67 10.86 -6.83 -15.96
C ILE A 67 9.73 -7.40 -15.09
N ILE A 68 8.79 -8.11 -15.72
CA ILE A 68 7.61 -8.69 -15.07
C ILE A 68 7.71 -10.22 -15.22
N ALA A 69 7.84 -10.94 -14.12
CA ALA A 69 8.06 -12.39 -14.11
C ALA A 69 6.86 -13.19 -13.61
N SER A 70 5.91 -12.53 -12.94
CA SER A 70 4.65 -13.13 -12.49
C SER A 70 3.47 -12.15 -12.63
N PRO A 71 2.22 -12.64 -12.52
CA PRO A 71 1.07 -11.75 -12.46
C PRO A 71 1.07 -10.84 -11.22
N PHE A 72 1.74 -11.21 -10.12
CA PHE A 72 1.77 -10.42 -8.88
C PHE A 72 2.60 -9.14 -9.03
N ASP A 73 3.61 -9.16 -9.91
CA ASP A 73 4.45 -8.00 -10.22
C ASP A 73 3.66 -6.83 -10.83
N LEU A 74 2.46 -7.11 -11.38
CA LEU A 74 1.55 -6.14 -11.97
C LEU A 74 0.57 -5.51 -10.95
N GLY A 75 0.63 -5.92 -9.68
CA GLY A 75 -0.27 -5.43 -8.63
C GLY A 75 -1.75 -5.56 -9.01
N ALA A 76 -2.44 -4.44 -9.16
CA ALA A 76 -3.88 -4.40 -9.47
C ALA A 76 -4.21 -4.73 -10.94
N VAL A 77 -3.23 -4.74 -11.86
CA VAL A 77 -3.44 -4.95 -13.30
C VAL A 77 -3.00 -6.34 -13.79
N THR A 78 -3.22 -7.38 -12.97
CA THR A 78 -2.84 -8.78 -13.26
C THR A 78 -3.40 -9.33 -14.58
N GLY A 79 -4.51 -8.77 -15.09
CA GLY A 79 -5.07 -9.12 -16.40
C GLY A 79 -4.17 -8.77 -17.60
N LEU A 80 -3.10 -8.01 -17.38
CA LEU A 80 -2.06 -7.72 -18.38
C LEU A 80 -0.88 -8.72 -18.32
N TRP A 81 -0.99 -9.76 -17.49
CA TRP A 81 -0.02 -10.83 -17.44
C TRP A 81 0.07 -11.56 -18.78
N HIS A 82 1.30 -11.84 -19.22
CA HIS A 82 1.60 -12.34 -20.57
C HIS A 82 1.13 -11.44 -21.73
N GLU A 83 0.83 -10.17 -21.48
CA GLU A 83 0.45 -9.20 -22.53
C GLU A 83 1.48 -8.06 -22.62
N PRO A 84 2.78 -8.35 -22.88
CA PRO A 84 3.85 -7.37 -22.70
C PRO A 84 3.67 -6.13 -23.59
N ARG A 85 3.11 -6.29 -24.79
CA ARG A 85 2.82 -5.17 -25.71
C ARG A 85 1.71 -4.27 -25.18
N THR A 86 0.64 -4.86 -24.66
CA THR A 86 -0.49 -4.14 -24.07
C THR A 86 -0.04 -3.40 -22.82
N TYR A 87 0.74 -4.06 -21.96
CA TYR A 87 1.28 -3.47 -20.74
C TYR A 87 2.28 -2.34 -21.02
N ALA A 88 3.19 -2.49 -22.00
CA ALA A 88 4.09 -1.40 -22.38
C ALA A 88 3.34 -0.15 -22.86
N ARG A 89 2.19 -0.33 -23.53
CA ARG A 89 1.34 0.77 -23.99
C ARG A 89 0.57 1.40 -22.82
N PHE A 90 0.10 0.59 -21.88
CA PHE A 90 -0.50 1.04 -20.62
C PHE A 90 0.49 1.89 -19.80
N LEU A 91 1.66 1.34 -19.46
CA LEU A 91 2.74 2.06 -18.77
C LEU A 91 3.15 3.33 -19.52
N GLY A 92 3.22 3.27 -20.85
CA GLY A 92 3.51 4.44 -21.68
C GLY A 92 2.53 5.60 -21.51
N LEU A 93 1.26 5.31 -21.20
CA LEU A 93 0.24 6.31 -20.91
C LEU A 93 0.35 6.82 -19.47
N GLU A 94 0.51 5.93 -18.49
CA GLU A 94 0.71 6.30 -17.07
C GLU A 94 1.93 7.20 -16.89
N LEU A 95 3.03 6.86 -17.56
CA LEU A 95 4.28 7.63 -17.50
C LEU A 95 4.25 8.91 -18.35
N SER A 96 3.25 9.13 -19.20
CA SER A 96 3.29 10.15 -20.26
C SER A 96 3.48 11.59 -19.78
N LEU A 97 3.11 11.88 -18.52
CA LEU A 97 3.32 13.20 -17.89
C LEU A 97 4.75 13.39 -17.38
N ALA A 98 5.43 12.32 -16.97
CA ALA A 98 6.76 12.35 -16.38
C ALA A 98 7.88 11.93 -17.35
N TYR A 99 7.57 11.05 -18.30
CA TYR A 99 8.56 10.40 -19.16
C TYR A 99 7.98 10.05 -20.52
N LYS A 100 8.58 10.63 -21.58
CA LYS A 100 8.14 10.49 -22.98
C LYS A 100 9.15 9.79 -23.87
N GLN A 101 10.16 9.16 -23.28
CA GLN A 101 11.22 8.45 -24.01
C GLN A 101 10.89 6.96 -24.12
N ARG A 102 11.88 6.12 -24.45
CA ARG A 102 11.67 4.70 -24.76
C ARG A 102 11.36 3.90 -23.50
N LEU A 103 10.42 2.98 -23.60
CA LEU A 103 10.05 2.03 -22.56
C LEU A 103 10.10 0.63 -23.14
N LEU A 104 10.79 -0.27 -22.45
CA LEU A 104 10.85 -1.70 -22.73
C LEU A 104 10.17 -2.46 -21.59
N VAL A 105 9.30 -3.40 -21.93
CA VAL A 105 8.72 -4.38 -21.00
C VAL A 105 9.26 -5.76 -21.38
N VAL A 106 9.67 -6.54 -20.39
CA VAL A 106 10.17 -7.91 -20.55
C VAL A 106 9.30 -8.83 -19.71
N MET A 107 8.67 -9.82 -20.36
CA MET A 107 7.90 -10.89 -19.73
C MET A 107 8.39 -12.25 -20.23
N PRO A 108 8.14 -13.37 -19.52
CA PRO A 108 8.55 -14.71 -19.97
C PRO A 108 8.13 -15.07 -21.40
N ASN A 109 7.03 -14.51 -21.89
CA ASN A 109 6.50 -14.77 -23.23
C ASN A 109 6.89 -13.71 -24.28
N GLY A 110 7.70 -12.70 -23.93
CA GLY A 110 8.28 -11.77 -24.90
C GLY A 110 8.39 -10.33 -24.44
N PHE A 111 8.46 -9.42 -25.43
CA PHE A 111 8.76 -8.01 -25.20
C PHE A 111 7.59 -7.08 -25.56
N GLY A 112 7.47 -6.01 -24.77
CA GLY A 112 6.66 -4.84 -25.05
C GLY A 112 7.55 -3.63 -25.29
N PHE A 113 7.14 -2.72 -26.17
CA PHE A 113 7.89 -1.50 -26.42
C PHE A 113 6.95 -0.32 -26.67
N ASN A 114 7.24 0.79 -26.02
CA ASN A 114 6.49 2.03 -26.21
C ASN A 114 7.45 3.23 -26.28
N TRP A 115 7.22 4.13 -27.23
CA TRP A 115 7.87 5.42 -27.32
C TRP A 115 6.83 6.44 -27.81
N PRO A 116 6.27 7.28 -26.92
CA PRO A 116 5.18 8.18 -27.28
C PRO A 116 5.53 9.07 -28.48
N GLY A 117 4.67 9.07 -29.51
CA GLY A 117 4.91 9.81 -30.76
C GLY A 117 5.76 9.09 -31.80
N HIS A 118 6.22 7.86 -31.53
CA HIS A 118 7.04 7.07 -32.44
C HIS A 118 6.43 5.67 -32.71
N PRO A 119 6.63 5.09 -33.89
CA PRO A 119 6.15 3.75 -34.20
C PRO A 119 6.95 2.67 -33.45
N SER A 120 6.28 1.68 -32.86
CA SER A 120 6.94 0.55 -32.18
C SER A 120 7.44 -0.54 -33.13
N GLN A 121 6.98 -0.58 -34.39
CA GLN A 121 7.30 -1.66 -35.34
C GLN A 121 8.81 -1.84 -35.62
N PRO A 122 9.62 -0.79 -35.76
CA PRO A 122 11.08 -0.94 -35.88
C PRO A 122 11.71 -1.59 -34.65
N ALA A 123 11.28 -1.21 -33.44
CA ALA A 123 11.78 -1.81 -32.20
C ALA A 123 11.43 -3.31 -32.14
N TYR A 124 10.19 -3.69 -32.48
CA TYR A 124 9.81 -5.10 -32.51
C TYR A 124 10.60 -5.94 -33.52
N ARG A 125 11.06 -5.36 -34.64
CA ARG A 125 11.96 -6.06 -35.57
C ARG A 125 13.33 -6.31 -34.95
N VAL A 126 13.86 -5.37 -34.16
CA VAL A 126 15.14 -5.52 -33.44
C VAL A 126 15.04 -6.55 -32.32
N LEU A 127 13.90 -6.57 -31.62
CA LEU A 127 13.63 -7.49 -30.52
C LEU A 127 13.29 -8.91 -31.00
N ALA A 128 12.93 -9.08 -32.28
CA ALA A 128 12.62 -10.38 -32.85
C ALA A 128 13.81 -11.33 -32.75
N GLY A 129 13.55 -12.57 -32.32
CA GLY A 129 14.56 -13.62 -32.21
C GLY A 129 15.48 -13.52 -30.99
N ILE A 130 15.27 -12.56 -30.08
CA ILE A 130 15.89 -12.61 -28.74
C ILE A 130 15.12 -13.64 -27.92
N PRO A 131 15.75 -14.74 -27.47
CA PRO A 131 15.07 -15.72 -26.63
C PRO A 131 14.83 -15.14 -25.24
N VAL A 132 13.60 -15.25 -24.75
CA VAL A 132 13.27 -14.97 -23.35
C VAL A 132 13.03 -16.30 -22.64
N ARG A 133 13.76 -16.53 -21.55
CA ARG A 133 13.52 -17.67 -20.66
C ARG A 133 12.94 -17.14 -19.35
N SER A 134 12.02 -17.88 -18.75
CA SER A 134 11.32 -17.46 -17.52
C SER A 134 12.20 -17.41 -16.27
N SER A 135 13.40 -18.01 -16.30
CA SER A 135 14.32 -17.95 -15.16
C SER A 135 14.91 -16.54 -15.01
N ALA A 136 15.33 -16.19 -13.78
CA ALA A 136 16.00 -14.92 -13.48
C ALA A 136 17.16 -14.60 -14.45
N VAL A 137 18.08 -15.57 -14.63
CA VAL A 137 19.20 -15.47 -15.59
C VAL A 137 18.71 -15.25 -17.02
N GLY A 138 17.60 -15.88 -17.39
CA GLY A 138 16.96 -15.76 -18.69
C GLY A 138 16.39 -14.36 -18.95
N LEU A 139 15.61 -13.84 -17.99
CA LEU A 139 15.02 -12.51 -18.05
C LEU A 139 16.10 -11.43 -18.05
N PHE A 140 17.13 -11.59 -17.22
CA PHE A 140 18.31 -10.71 -17.19
C PHE A 140 19.02 -10.66 -18.56
N ALA A 141 19.42 -11.81 -19.09
CA ALA A 141 20.15 -11.89 -20.36
C ALA A 141 19.32 -11.38 -21.55
N ALA A 142 18.02 -11.67 -21.55
CA ALA A 142 17.08 -11.16 -22.54
C ALA A 142 16.97 -9.63 -22.49
N THR A 143 16.90 -9.07 -21.29
CA THR A 143 16.83 -7.61 -21.06
C THR A 143 18.10 -6.92 -21.55
N GLU A 144 19.26 -7.40 -21.12
CA GLU A 144 20.56 -6.85 -21.52
C GLU A 144 20.74 -6.89 -23.04
N THR A 145 20.43 -8.03 -23.66
CA THR A 145 20.50 -8.19 -25.12
C THR A 145 19.53 -7.24 -25.83
N ALA A 146 18.31 -7.09 -25.33
CA ALA A 146 17.29 -6.22 -25.90
C ALA A 146 17.72 -4.75 -25.87
N VAL A 147 18.18 -4.25 -24.72
CA VAL A 147 18.66 -2.86 -24.57
C VAL A 147 19.88 -2.61 -25.47
N ALA A 148 20.85 -3.53 -25.49
CA ALA A 148 22.04 -3.40 -26.34
C ALA A 148 21.69 -3.34 -27.83
N ARG A 149 20.79 -4.21 -28.30
CA ARG A 149 20.36 -4.25 -29.70
C ARG A 149 19.54 -3.01 -30.08
N LEU A 150 18.63 -2.56 -29.21
CA LEU A 150 17.85 -1.34 -29.42
C LEU A 150 18.75 -0.09 -29.49
N ALA A 151 19.74 0.02 -28.60
CA ALA A 151 20.71 1.11 -28.63
C ALA A 151 21.57 1.06 -29.90
N SER A 152 22.07 -0.13 -30.27
CA SER A 152 22.87 -0.32 -31.50
C SER A 152 22.09 0.03 -32.76
N ALA A 153 20.80 -0.32 -32.83
CA ALA A 153 19.92 0.04 -33.95
C ALA A 153 19.69 1.56 -34.06
N ALA A 154 19.91 2.31 -32.97
CA ALA A 154 19.93 3.77 -32.94
C ALA A 154 21.36 4.35 -33.06
N ALA A 155 22.34 3.56 -33.49
CA ALA A 155 23.75 3.91 -33.60
C ALA A 155 24.42 4.34 -32.27
N VAL A 156 23.90 3.86 -31.14
CA VAL A 156 24.46 4.09 -29.80
C VAL A 156 25.17 2.81 -29.31
N LYS A 157 26.47 2.94 -29.01
CA LYS A 157 27.29 1.84 -28.51
C LYS A 157 27.33 1.88 -26.97
N LEU A 158 26.81 0.84 -26.33
CA LEU A 158 26.88 0.69 -24.87
C LEU A 158 28.14 -0.09 -24.47
N PRO A 159 28.69 0.14 -23.27
CA PRO A 159 29.78 -0.66 -22.74
C PRO A 159 29.38 -2.15 -22.71
N ALA A 160 30.31 -3.04 -23.03
CA ALA A 160 30.08 -4.47 -22.86
C ALA A 160 29.97 -4.80 -21.37
N ALA A 161 29.00 -5.64 -21.01
CA ALA A 161 28.81 -6.12 -19.66
C ALA A 161 30.04 -6.87 -19.14
N SER A 162 30.47 -6.55 -17.91
CA SER A 162 31.59 -7.19 -17.25
C SER A 162 31.20 -8.60 -16.80
N THR A 163 31.62 -9.62 -17.54
CA THR A 163 31.54 -11.02 -17.14
C THR A 163 32.56 -11.34 -16.06
N ALA A 164 32.18 -11.20 -14.79
CA ALA A 164 32.90 -11.79 -13.66
C ALA A 164 31.92 -12.60 -12.78
N ALA A 165 32.38 -13.79 -12.37
CA ALA A 165 31.71 -14.78 -11.51
C ALA A 165 30.73 -15.75 -12.17
N SER A 166 31.28 -16.83 -12.74
CA SER A 166 30.55 -18.10 -12.90
C SER A 166 31.51 -19.26 -12.63
N SER A 167 31.70 -19.61 -11.36
CA SER A 167 32.24 -20.91 -10.95
C SER A 167 31.78 -21.27 -9.54
N ALA A 168 30.54 -21.76 -9.42
CA ALA A 168 30.13 -22.60 -8.31
C ALA A 168 29.25 -23.73 -8.85
N SER A 169 29.69 -24.96 -8.58
CA SER A 169 29.22 -26.22 -9.15
C SER A 169 27.95 -26.73 -8.45
N PRO A 170 27.00 -27.41 -9.13
CA PRO A 170 25.77 -27.90 -8.51
C PRO A 170 26.00 -29.25 -7.81
N ALA A 171 25.70 -29.33 -6.52
CA ALA A 171 25.64 -30.59 -5.78
C ALA A 171 24.30 -31.30 -6.01
N ARG A 172 24.38 -32.62 -6.19
CA ARG A 172 23.35 -33.56 -6.65
C ARG A 172 22.19 -33.73 -5.66
N GLY A 173 20.97 -33.79 -6.20
CA GLY A 173 19.77 -34.29 -5.52
C GLY A 173 19.56 -35.81 -5.67
N SER A 174 18.72 -36.37 -4.78
CA SER A 174 18.18 -37.74 -4.79
C SER A 174 16.99 -37.81 -3.80
N PRO A 175 16.04 -38.76 -3.93
CA PRO A 175 14.68 -38.43 -4.38
C PRO A 175 13.57 -38.63 -3.33
N ALA A 176 12.39 -38.11 -3.68
CA ALA A 176 11.13 -38.16 -2.94
C ALA A 176 10.42 -39.53 -2.92
N SER A 177 9.57 -39.74 -1.90
CA SER A 177 8.53 -40.78 -1.82
C SER A 177 7.57 -40.54 -0.63
N PRO A 178 6.35 -41.14 -0.58
CA PRO A 178 5.12 -40.37 -0.82
C PRO A 178 4.12 -40.24 0.36
N ALA A 179 3.05 -39.50 0.05
CA ALA A 179 1.85 -39.12 0.80
C ALA A 179 1.29 -40.09 1.87
N THR A 180 0.74 -39.49 2.94
CA THR A 180 -0.32 -40.10 3.77
C THR A 180 -1.31 -39.05 4.33
N ALA A 181 -2.58 -39.26 3.94
CA ALA A 181 -3.88 -39.06 4.60
C ALA A 181 -4.16 -37.87 5.57
N SER A 182 -5.23 -37.14 5.22
CA SER A 182 -6.00 -36.21 6.06
C SER A 182 -6.77 -36.90 7.21
N PRO A 183 -7.18 -36.15 8.25
CA PRO A 183 -8.38 -36.46 9.01
C PRO A 183 -9.51 -35.44 8.83
N ARG A 184 -10.71 -35.99 8.99
CA ARG A 184 -12.07 -35.46 8.78
C ARG A 184 -12.43 -34.31 9.70
N GLY A 185 -13.34 -33.47 9.20
CA GLY A 185 -13.91 -32.33 9.90
C GLY A 185 -14.90 -32.68 11.02
N GLN A 186 -15.06 -31.71 11.93
CA GLN A 186 -16.11 -31.67 12.93
C GLN A 186 -17.19 -30.68 12.49
N SER A 187 -18.44 -31.14 12.49
CA SER A 187 -19.64 -30.38 12.13
C SER A 187 -19.97 -29.34 13.21
N THR A 188 -20.38 -28.15 12.76
CA THR A 188 -20.73 -26.96 13.54
C THR A 188 -22.23 -26.83 13.82
N ASP A 189 -22.96 -27.93 13.95
CA ASP A 189 -24.43 -27.89 13.98
C ASP A 189 -25.06 -27.53 15.35
N ASN A 190 -24.27 -27.33 16.41
CA ASN A 190 -24.81 -27.05 17.75
C ASN A 190 -24.84 -25.55 18.13
N LEU A 191 -24.21 -24.66 17.37
CA LEU A 191 -24.15 -23.22 17.68
C LEU A 191 -25.32 -22.42 17.10
N VAL A 192 -25.86 -22.86 15.96
CA VAL A 192 -26.99 -22.17 15.30
C VAL A 192 -28.31 -22.40 16.04
N GLY A 193 -28.51 -23.60 16.60
CA GLY A 193 -29.72 -23.92 17.37
C GLY A 193 -29.88 -23.07 18.64
N ILE A 194 -28.77 -22.78 19.33
CA ILE A 194 -28.78 -22.00 20.58
C ILE A 194 -29.09 -20.51 20.30
N LEU A 195 -28.61 -19.97 19.18
CA LEU A 195 -28.88 -18.58 18.78
C LEU A 195 -30.34 -18.35 18.34
N VAL A 196 -30.95 -19.33 17.68
CA VAL A 196 -32.37 -19.22 17.28
C VAL A 196 -33.31 -19.31 18.49
N LEU A 197 -33.02 -20.19 19.45
CA LEU A 197 -33.84 -20.35 20.64
C LEU A 197 -33.80 -19.11 21.54
N THR A 198 -32.62 -18.51 21.70
CA THR A 198 -32.45 -17.27 22.49
C THR A 198 -33.16 -16.08 21.87
N PHE A 199 -33.17 -15.96 20.54
CA PHE A 199 -33.92 -14.91 19.83
C PHE A 199 -35.44 -15.03 20.01
N LEU A 200 -35.99 -16.25 19.93
CA LEU A 200 -37.42 -16.49 20.08
C LEU A 200 -37.92 -16.20 21.50
N VAL A 201 -37.13 -16.52 22.52
CA VAL A 201 -37.45 -16.19 23.93
C VAL A 201 -37.46 -14.67 24.14
N LEU A 202 -36.48 -13.95 23.60
CA LEU A 202 -36.41 -12.48 23.71
C LEU A 202 -37.61 -11.80 23.02
N LEU A 203 -38.03 -12.32 21.87
CA LEU A 203 -39.21 -11.83 21.15
C LEU A 203 -40.51 -12.07 21.94
N ALA A 204 -40.66 -13.23 22.57
CA ALA A 204 -41.81 -13.55 23.40
C ALA A 204 -41.92 -12.62 24.63
N VAL A 205 -40.78 -12.34 25.31
CA VAL A 205 -40.72 -11.41 26.44
C VAL A 205 -41.14 -10.00 26.02
N LEU A 206 -40.66 -9.52 24.87
CA LEU A 206 -41.03 -8.21 24.32
C LEU A 206 -42.53 -8.09 24.01
N LEU A 207 -43.15 -9.16 23.50
CA LEU A 207 -44.59 -9.17 23.20
C LEU A 207 -45.45 -9.19 24.48
N VAL A 208 -45.01 -9.88 25.53
CA VAL A 208 -45.68 -9.87 26.84
C VAL A 208 -45.60 -8.50 27.49
N LEU A 209 -44.42 -7.87 27.50
CA LEU A 209 -44.24 -6.51 28.04
C LEU A 209 -45.10 -5.49 27.28
N ARG A 210 -45.21 -5.61 25.95
CA ARG A 210 -46.05 -4.74 25.14
C ARG A 210 -47.54 -4.93 25.44
N ARG A 211 -48.01 -6.16 25.66
CA ARG A 211 -49.39 -6.44 26.10
C ARG A 211 -49.69 -5.91 27.50
N MET A 212 -48.74 -5.98 28.42
CA MET A 212 -48.90 -5.44 29.78
C MET A 212 -48.96 -3.90 29.79
N SER A 213 -48.21 -3.24 28.92
CA SER A 213 -48.23 -1.76 28.79
C SER A 213 -49.52 -1.23 28.15
N ALA A 214 -50.15 -1.99 27.26
CA ALA A 214 -51.42 -1.62 26.62
C ALA A 214 -52.66 -1.82 27.53
N GLY A 215 -52.52 -2.58 28.62
CA GLY A 215 -53.62 -2.93 29.53
C GLY A 215 -53.92 -1.94 30.65
N ARG A 216 -53.20 -0.82 30.77
CA ARG A 216 -53.36 0.12 31.92
C ARG A 216 -53.86 1.52 31.61
N ILE A 217 -54.28 1.82 30.38
CA ILE A 217 -54.88 3.13 30.06
C ILE A 217 -56.27 2.93 29.46
N ARG A 218 -57.25 2.67 30.33
CA ARG A 218 -58.69 2.86 30.08
C ARG A 218 -59.46 2.71 31.40
N ALA A 219 -59.60 3.81 32.14
CA ALA A 219 -60.62 3.92 33.18
C ALA A 219 -60.98 5.40 33.45
N ARG A 220 -62.30 5.66 33.52
CA ARG A 220 -63.04 6.88 33.92
C ARG A 220 -63.21 7.96 32.83
N VAL A 221 -64.33 8.14 32.10
CA VAL A 221 -65.81 8.16 32.31
C VAL A 221 -66.38 9.50 32.85
N ARG A 222 -67.03 10.26 31.93
CA ARG A 222 -68.34 11.02 32.01
C ARG A 222 -68.49 12.14 33.09
N VAL A 223 -69.23 13.26 32.97
CA VAL A 223 -70.41 13.66 32.15
C VAL A 223 -70.82 15.15 32.43
N LEU A 224 -71.46 15.84 31.43
CA LEU A 224 -72.43 17.00 31.43
C LEU A 224 -72.04 18.35 32.12
N THR A 225 -72.46 19.58 31.75
CA THR A 225 -73.62 20.12 30.99
C THR A 225 -73.41 21.64 30.63
N ARG A 226 -74.03 22.06 29.50
CA ARG A 226 -74.71 23.36 29.17
C ARG A 226 -73.95 24.72 29.01
N ARG A 227 -74.11 25.28 27.79
CA ARG A 227 -74.50 26.66 27.33
C ARG A 227 -74.13 27.86 28.23
N ALA A 228 -73.65 29.03 27.79
CA ALA A 228 -73.79 29.74 26.52
C ALA A 228 -72.76 30.90 26.40
N THR A 229 -72.55 31.33 25.15
CA THR A 229 -72.30 32.71 24.67
C THR A 229 -71.06 33.52 25.09
N LEU A 230 -70.19 33.64 24.08
CA LEU A 230 -69.68 34.88 23.46
C LEU A 230 -68.49 35.63 24.08
N LEU A 231 -67.67 36.13 23.13
CA LEU A 231 -66.48 36.99 23.24
C LEU A 231 -65.21 36.17 23.56
N THR A 232 -64.12 36.19 22.80
CA THR A 232 -63.53 37.27 21.99
C THR A 232 -62.37 36.70 21.15
N GLN A 233 -62.14 37.27 19.96
CA GLN A 233 -60.87 37.30 19.19
C GLN A 233 -60.10 35.99 18.94
N ARG A 234 -60.32 35.42 17.74
CA ARG A 234 -59.48 34.38 17.13
C ARG A 234 -58.19 35.02 16.58
N ARG A 235 -57.15 35.16 17.39
CA ARG A 235 -55.77 35.21 16.89
C ARG A 235 -55.37 33.77 16.55
N LEU A 236 -54.93 33.50 15.32
CA LEU A 236 -54.27 32.24 14.96
C LEU A 236 -52.97 32.13 15.75
N ALA A 237 -53.06 31.60 16.98
CA ALA A 237 -51.92 31.07 17.67
C ALA A 237 -51.58 29.74 16.98
N ILE A 238 -50.64 29.78 16.03
CA ILE A 238 -49.90 28.57 15.67
C ILE A 238 -49.32 28.06 17.00
N PRO A 239 -49.67 26.85 17.47
CA PRO A 239 -49.23 26.39 18.77
C PRO A 239 -47.70 26.36 18.72
N SER A 240 -47.07 27.17 19.55
CA SER A 240 -45.61 27.33 19.63
C SER A 240 -44.90 25.98 19.76
N GLY A 241 -45.59 24.97 20.29
CA GLY A 241 -45.13 23.58 20.36
C GLY A 241 -44.95 22.89 19.00
N ALA A 242 -45.76 23.18 17.97
CA ALA A 242 -45.61 22.55 16.65
C ALA A 242 -44.37 23.07 15.90
N LEU A 243 -44.08 24.37 16.03
CA LEU A 243 -42.84 24.97 15.52
C LEU A 243 -41.62 24.47 16.30
N LEU A 244 -41.73 24.30 17.63
CA LEU A 244 -40.64 23.74 18.44
C LEU A 244 -40.36 22.29 18.08
N ILE A 245 -41.40 21.47 17.90
CA ILE A 245 -41.26 20.05 17.50
C ILE A 245 -40.70 19.96 16.08
N ALA A 246 -41.16 20.79 15.14
CA ALA A 246 -40.59 20.83 13.79
C ALA A 246 -39.11 21.27 13.82
N ALA A 247 -38.75 22.26 14.64
CA ALA A 247 -37.36 22.67 14.83
C ALA A 247 -36.51 21.57 15.49
N ILE A 248 -37.03 20.86 16.50
CA ILE A 248 -36.34 19.73 17.14
C ILE A 248 -36.19 18.57 16.17
N VAL A 249 -37.20 18.28 15.34
CA VAL A 249 -37.13 17.23 14.30
C VAL A 249 -36.14 17.65 13.21
N VAL A 250 -36.11 18.91 12.79
CA VAL A 250 -35.14 19.41 11.82
C VAL A 250 -33.72 19.38 12.41
N VAL A 251 -33.52 19.80 13.66
CA VAL A 251 -32.23 19.71 14.36
C VAL A 251 -31.82 18.25 14.58
N ALA A 252 -32.74 17.34 14.91
CA ALA A 252 -32.48 15.92 15.04
C ALA A 252 -32.19 15.26 13.69
N VAL A 253 -32.86 15.66 12.60
CA VAL A 253 -32.60 15.19 11.24
C VAL A 253 -31.27 15.76 10.72
N ILE A 254 -30.91 17.00 11.05
CA ILE A 254 -29.59 17.58 10.74
C ILE A 254 -28.50 16.89 11.57
N ALA A 255 -28.74 16.63 12.85
CA ALA A 255 -27.80 15.94 13.74
C ALA A 255 -27.60 14.47 13.38
N THR A 256 -28.64 13.80 12.85
CA THR A 256 -28.55 12.40 12.39
C THR A 256 -28.06 12.25 10.95
N ARG A 257 -28.20 13.28 10.09
CA ARG A 257 -27.61 13.28 8.74
C ARG A 257 -26.13 13.66 8.70
N SER A 258 -25.58 14.21 9.79
CA SER A 258 -24.20 14.68 9.84
C SER A 258 -23.21 13.70 10.49
N ASN A 259 -23.68 12.60 11.08
CA ASN A 259 -22.83 11.71 11.86
C ASN A 259 -23.05 10.24 11.47
N ALA A 260 -22.64 9.87 10.25
CA ALA A 260 -22.00 8.56 10.13
C ALA A 260 -20.66 8.70 10.87
N PRO A 261 -20.34 7.87 11.88
CA PRO A 261 -19.04 7.96 12.53
C PRO A 261 -17.98 7.77 11.46
N ALA A 262 -17.15 8.81 11.24
CA ALA A 262 -15.96 8.66 10.44
C ALA A 262 -15.14 7.54 11.08
N VAL A 263 -15.04 6.39 10.40
CA VAL A 263 -14.13 5.32 10.83
C VAL A 263 -12.76 5.97 10.87
N SER A 264 -12.14 5.99 12.04
CA SER A 264 -10.82 6.60 12.19
C SER A 264 -9.83 5.89 11.26
N ASP A 265 -8.86 6.62 10.69
CA ASP A 265 -7.82 6.01 9.84
C ASP A 265 -7.14 4.82 10.55
N ALA A 266 -7.01 4.87 11.89
CA ALA A 266 -6.47 3.78 12.70
C ALA A 266 -7.32 2.49 12.61
N GLN A 267 -8.64 2.62 12.61
CA GLN A 267 -9.55 1.47 12.44
C GLN A 267 -9.54 0.95 11.00
N ALA A 268 -9.39 1.83 9.99
CA ALA A 268 -9.28 1.41 8.60
C ALA A 268 -7.97 0.66 8.33
N LEU A 269 -6.85 1.16 8.87
CA LEU A 269 -5.54 0.51 8.76
C LEU A 269 -5.51 -0.85 9.45
N GLY A 270 -6.16 -0.99 10.61
CA GLY A 270 -6.27 -2.26 11.34
C GLY A 270 -7.13 -3.33 10.67
N THR A 271 -7.80 -3.03 9.55
CA THR A 271 -8.57 -4.02 8.77
C THR A 271 -7.80 -4.60 7.59
N ASN A 272 -6.61 -4.08 7.28
CA ASN A 272 -5.76 -4.62 6.21
C ASN A 272 -5.00 -5.86 6.71
N PRO A 273 -5.22 -7.06 6.15
CA PRO A 273 -4.56 -8.30 6.59
C PRO A 273 -3.05 -8.28 6.32
N TYR A 274 -2.58 -7.46 5.38
CA TYR A 274 -1.18 -7.30 5.01
C TYR A 274 -0.44 -6.26 5.85
N LEU A 275 -1.11 -5.67 6.84
CA LEU A 275 -0.56 -4.64 7.69
C LEU A 275 -0.59 -5.07 9.14
N ASP A 276 0.59 -5.14 9.76
CA ASP A 276 0.67 -5.25 11.21
C ASP A 276 0.47 -3.83 11.81
N PRO A 277 -0.54 -3.59 12.66
CA PRO A 277 -0.70 -2.31 13.36
C PRO A 277 0.42 -2.04 14.39
N GLY A 278 1.22 -3.07 14.68
CA GLY A 278 2.38 -3.07 15.55
C GLY A 278 2.04 -3.33 17.00
N THR A 279 2.93 -4.06 17.67
CA THR A 279 2.83 -4.41 19.09
C THR A 279 3.64 -3.44 19.93
N VAL A 280 3.01 -2.83 20.94
CA VAL A 280 3.68 -1.92 21.89
C VAL A 280 4.73 -2.69 22.68
N LEU A 281 5.92 -2.12 22.77
CA LEU A 281 7.03 -2.67 23.53
C LEU A 281 7.37 -1.79 24.74
N SER A 282 8.17 -2.36 25.64
CA SER A 282 8.76 -1.64 26.76
C SER A 282 10.23 -2.06 26.95
N GLY A 283 10.95 -1.28 27.76
CA GLY A 283 12.35 -1.50 28.05
C GLY A 283 13.31 -0.83 27.05
N GLN A 284 14.59 -0.88 27.39
CA GLN A 284 15.65 -0.30 26.56
C GLN A 284 15.84 -1.10 25.26
N ALA A 285 16.10 -0.40 24.17
CA ALA A 285 16.56 -1.03 22.95
C ALA A 285 18.00 -1.54 23.15
N PRO A 286 18.29 -2.83 22.91
CA PRO A 286 19.64 -3.36 23.05
C PRO A 286 20.62 -2.60 22.14
N ASP A 287 21.72 -2.12 22.72
CA ASP A 287 22.73 -1.40 21.97
C ASP A 287 23.61 -2.34 21.12
N PHE A 288 24.14 -1.78 20.04
CA PHE A 288 25.06 -2.44 19.11
C PHE A 288 25.97 -1.39 18.44
N THR A 289 27.07 -1.85 17.86
CA THR A 289 27.95 -1.05 17.00
C THR A 289 28.35 -1.92 15.82
N LEU A 290 28.11 -1.43 14.62
CA LEU A 290 28.31 -2.15 13.36
C LEU A 290 28.87 -1.17 12.32
N SER A 291 29.34 -1.68 11.18
CA SER A 291 29.81 -0.84 10.07
C SER A 291 28.64 -0.53 9.13
N ASP A 292 28.49 0.73 8.71
CA ASP A 292 27.51 1.12 7.71
C ASP A 292 28.00 0.82 6.27
N GLN A 293 27.16 1.14 5.28
CA GLN A 293 27.45 0.92 3.87
C GLN A 293 28.69 1.67 3.33
N PHE A 294 29.25 2.60 4.11
CA PHE A 294 30.50 3.30 3.78
C PHE A 294 31.69 2.82 4.61
N GLY A 295 31.51 1.78 5.43
CA GLY A 295 32.52 1.27 6.36
C GLY A 295 32.67 2.12 7.62
N GLN A 296 31.76 3.05 7.90
CA GLN A 296 31.80 3.87 9.11
C GLN A 296 31.18 3.13 10.29
N GLN A 297 31.81 3.20 11.46
CA GLN A 297 31.23 2.62 12.67
C GLN A 297 30.03 3.46 13.12
N VAL A 298 28.89 2.80 13.31
CA VAL A 298 27.63 3.40 13.75
C VAL A 298 27.11 2.62 14.93
N SER A 299 26.77 3.32 16.01
CA SER A 299 26.16 2.77 17.21
C SER A 299 24.70 3.24 17.35
N LEU A 300 23.83 2.41 17.92
CA LEU A 300 22.44 2.81 18.14
C LEU A 300 22.34 4.01 19.09
N HIS A 301 23.22 4.10 20.08
CA HIS A 301 23.24 5.23 21.02
C HIS A 301 23.63 6.57 20.39
N ASP A 302 24.25 6.59 19.20
CA ASP A 302 24.57 7.84 18.47
C ASP A 302 23.31 8.62 18.09
N PHE A 303 22.17 7.95 18.05
CA PHE A 303 20.88 8.54 17.65
C PHE A 303 19.97 8.92 18.83
N ARG A 304 20.49 8.99 20.05
CA ARG A 304 19.75 9.58 21.18
C ARG A 304 19.29 11.00 20.83
N GLY A 305 18.06 11.32 21.19
CA GLY A 305 17.38 12.57 20.78
C GLY A 305 16.63 12.48 19.45
N LYS A 306 16.76 11.38 18.69
CA LYS A 306 15.98 11.09 17.49
C LYS A 306 15.07 9.89 17.69
N VAL A 307 13.95 9.85 16.97
CA VAL A 307 13.22 8.58 16.79
C VAL A 307 14.01 7.72 15.81
N VAL A 308 14.24 6.45 16.14
CA VAL A 308 14.89 5.50 15.24
C VAL A 308 13.85 4.52 14.70
N ILE A 309 13.79 4.37 13.37
CA ILE A 309 13.07 3.29 12.70
C ILE A 309 14.14 2.29 12.25
N LEU A 310 14.20 1.14 12.93
CA LEU A 310 15.20 0.09 12.75
C LEU A 310 14.55 -1.12 12.11
N ALA A 311 15.03 -1.55 10.95
CA ALA A 311 14.58 -2.76 10.29
C ALA A 311 15.71 -3.79 10.16
N PHE A 312 15.35 -5.07 10.20
CA PHE A 312 16.28 -6.17 9.89
C PHE A 312 16.03 -6.59 8.45
N ASN A 313 16.96 -6.25 7.55
CA ASN A 313 16.82 -6.38 6.11
C ASN A 313 17.82 -7.40 5.59
N ASP A 314 17.40 -8.25 4.66
CA ASP A 314 18.31 -9.03 3.83
C ASP A 314 18.79 -8.16 2.65
N SER A 315 20.11 -7.98 2.55
CA SER A 315 20.79 -7.20 1.51
C SER A 315 20.61 -7.74 0.08
N GLU A 316 20.16 -8.98 -0.09
CA GLU A 316 19.86 -9.62 -1.37
C GLU A 316 18.35 -9.88 -1.58
N CYS A 317 17.50 -9.46 -0.63
CA CYS A 317 16.07 -9.64 -0.75
C CYS A 317 15.47 -8.67 -1.77
N THR A 318 14.81 -9.24 -2.78
CA THR A 318 14.21 -8.49 -3.91
C THR A 318 12.69 -8.46 -3.86
N THR A 319 12.10 -8.95 -2.77
CA THR A 319 10.66 -9.06 -2.58
C THR A 319 10.16 -8.04 -1.55
N MET A 320 10.17 -8.38 -0.26
CA MET A 320 9.54 -7.59 0.80
C MET A 320 10.45 -6.52 1.42
N CYS A 321 11.76 -6.74 1.47
CA CYS A 321 12.70 -5.77 2.04
C CYS A 321 12.66 -4.41 1.31
N PRO A 322 12.62 -4.35 -0.03
CA PRO A 322 12.46 -3.09 -0.78
C PRO A 322 11.18 -2.33 -0.44
N LEU A 323 10.08 -3.06 -0.19
CA LEU A 323 8.79 -2.48 0.19
C LEU A 323 8.86 -1.83 1.58
N MET A 324 9.46 -2.52 2.54
CA MET A 324 9.67 -2.01 3.91
C MET A 324 10.55 -0.76 3.90
N THR A 325 11.62 -0.82 3.13
CA THR A 325 12.60 0.24 2.91
C THR A 325 11.92 1.49 2.31
N THR A 326 11.02 1.30 1.34
CA THR A 326 10.20 2.37 0.76
C THR A 326 9.23 2.97 1.78
N ALA A 327 8.54 2.15 2.58
CA ALA A 327 7.64 2.62 3.62
C ALA A 327 8.37 3.50 4.66
N MET A 328 9.59 3.11 5.05
CA MET A 328 10.43 3.90 5.96
C MET A 328 10.79 5.28 5.40
N LEU A 329 11.15 5.36 4.11
CA LEU A 329 11.41 6.64 3.44
C LEU A 329 10.15 7.50 3.38
N GLN A 330 9.02 6.92 2.99
CA GLN A 330 7.74 7.62 2.94
C GLN A 330 7.36 8.16 4.32
N ALA A 331 7.53 7.37 5.38
CA ALA A 331 7.26 7.79 6.75
C ALA A 331 8.06 9.04 7.14
N LYS A 332 9.36 9.03 6.85
CA LYS A 332 10.25 10.18 7.10
C LYS A 332 9.84 11.40 6.26
N GLY A 333 9.46 11.20 5.00
CA GLY A 333 8.97 12.25 4.11
C GLY A 333 7.66 12.90 4.57
N MET A 334 6.70 12.10 5.04
CA MET A 334 5.40 12.59 5.55
C MET A 334 5.54 13.53 6.76
N LEU A 335 6.65 13.47 7.51
CA LEU A 335 6.93 14.37 8.63
C LEU A 335 7.51 15.73 8.20
N GLY A 336 7.77 15.94 6.90
CA GLY A 336 8.37 17.16 6.38
C GLY A 336 9.67 17.53 7.10
N LYS A 337 9.78 18.78 7.58
CA LYS A 337 10.96 19.25 8.31
C LYS A 337 11.26 18.43 9.57
N ALA A 338 10.23 17.89 10.24
CA ALA A 338 10.41 17.08 11.44
C ALA A 338 11.07 15.72 11.16
N GLY A 339 11.07 15.27 9.90
CA GLY A 339 11.77 14.06 9.46
C GLY A 339 13.29 14.10 9.71
N SER A 340 13.89 15.28 9.89
CA SER A 340 15.29 15.43 10.33
C SER A 340 15.56 14.87 11.74
N ARG A 341 14.51 14.72 12.55
CA ARG A 341 14.55 14.10 13.89
C ARG A 341 14.24 12.60 13.86
N VAL A 342 14.19 12.00 12.68
CA VAL A 342 14.00 10.56 12.47
C VAL A 342 15.24 9.97 11.78
N GLN A 343 15.82 8.96 12.41
CA GLN A 343 16.89 8.15 11.82
C GLN A 343 16.31 6.84 11.28
N LEU A 344 16.69 6.49 10.05
CA LEU A 344 16.42 5.18 9.49
C LEU A 344 17.68 4.33 9.64
N LEU A 345 17.53 3.09 10.13
CA LEU A 345 18.58 2.10 10.22
C LEU A 345 18.10 0.77 9.63
N GLY A 346 18.99 0.11 8.90
CA GLY A 346 18.88 -1.30 8.54
C GLY A 346 19.97 -2.08 9.25
N VAL A 347 19.69 -3.29 9.73
CA VAL A 347 20.71 -4.26 10.14
C VAL A 347 20.59 -5.45 9.21
N ASP A 348 21.70 -5.84 8.59
CA ASP A 348 21.72 -6.95 7.66
C ASP A 348 21.33 -8.27 8.36
N ALA A 349 20.38 -8.97 7.76
CA ALA A 349 19.82 -10.24 8.21
C ALA A 349 20.24 -11.41 7.31
N ASN A 350 21.07 -11.18 6.30
CA ASN A 350 21.56 -12.22 5.41
C ASN A 350 22.87 -12.84 5.93
N PRO A 351 22.88 -14.09 6.45
CA PRO A 351 24.10 -14.72 6.93
C PRO A 351 25.11 -15.07 5.83
N ALA A 352 24.73 -15.00 4.55
CA ALA A 352 25.54 -15.32 3.39
C ALA A 352 26.05 -14.10 2.60
N ALA A 353 25.49 -12.90 2.84
CA ALA A 353 25.80 -11.66 2.12
C ALA A 353 26.08 -10.50 3.10
N ILE A 354 27.15 -10.67 3.89
CA ILE A 354 27.53 -9.80 5.02
C ILE A 354 28.61 -8.75 4.69
N SER A 355 28.94 -8.56 3.42
CA SER A 355 30.02 -7.63 3.03
C SER A 355 29.52 -6.19 3.00
N LEU A 356 30.45 -5.23 3.07
CA LEU A 356 30.13 -3.81 2.86
C LEU A 356 29.52 -3.57 1.46
N GLU A 357 29.96 -4.33 0.46
CA GLU A 357 29.44 -4.22 -0.91
C GLU A 357 27.97 -4.65 -0.99
N ASP A 358 27.53 -5.64 -0.20
CA ASP A 358 26.15 -6.13 -0.20
C ASP A 358 25.20 -5.03 0.31
N VAL A 359 25.48 -4.47 1.49
CA VAL A 359 24.67 -3.38 2.07
C VAL A 359 24.78 -2.07 1.29
N TRP A 360 25.92 -1.80 0.65
CA TRP A 360 26.08 -0.65 -0.25
C TRP A 360 25.25 -0.82 -1.52
N SER A 361 25.30 -2.00 -2.13
CA SER A 361 24.61 -2.31 -3.37
C SER A 361 23.10 -2.21 -3.23
N TYR A 362 22.56 -2.76 -2.16
CA TYR A 362 21.15 -2.61 -1.80
C TYR A 362 20.78 -1.13 -1.59
N SER A 363 21.61 -0.40 -0.85
CA SER A 363 21.38 1.02 -0.57
C SER A 363 21.42 1.89 -1.83
N GLU A 364 22.32 1.62 -2.79
CA GLU A 364 22.35 2.31 -4.09
C GLU A 364 21.13 1.96 -4.93
N LEU A 365 20.79 0.67 -5.03
CA LEU A 365 19.66 0.19 -5.83
C LEU A 365 18.35 0.86 -5.41
N HIS A 366 18.15 1.06 -4.10
CA HIS A 366 16.94 1.67 -3.55
C HIS A 366 17.05 3.19 -3.32
N GLY A 367 18.13 3.84 -3.78
CA GLY A 367 18.31 5.30 -3.64
C GLY A 367 18.46 5.77 -2.18
N MET A 368 19.00 4.90 -1.32
CA MET A 368 19.10 5.09 0.12
C MET A 368 20.50 5.31 0.65
N LEU A 369 21.54 5.31 -0.19
CA LEU A 369 22.93 5.54 0.23
C LEU A 369 23.10 6.67 1.26
N HIS A 370 22.36 7.78 1.13
CA HIS A 370 22.43 8.92 2.05
C HIS A 370 21.15 9.17 2.86
N SER A 371 20.20 8.24 2.83
CA SER A 371 18.90 8.37 3.48
C SER A 371 18.78 7.55 4.78
N TRP A 372 19.69 6.59 4.99
CA TRP A 372 19.79 5.71 6.15
C TRP A 372 21.23 5.23 6.40
N HIS A 373 21.43 4.45 7.48
CA HIS A 373 22.61 3.60 7.62
C HIS A 373 22.17 2.13 7.52
N PHE A 374 22.69 1.40 6.53
CA PHE A 374 22.52 -0.05 6.41
C PHE A 374 23.76 -0.73 6.98
N LEU A 375 23.56 -1.43 8.09
CA LEU A 375 24.63 -1.88 8.96
C LEU A 375 24.93 -3.36 8.74
N THR A 376 26.22 -3.67 8.62
CA THR A 376 26.74 -5.03 8.55
C THR A 376 27.95 -5.23 9.47
N GLY A 377 28.46 -6.45 9.54
CA GLY A 377 29.61 -6.83 10.36
C GLY A 377 29.96 -8.30 10.16
N THR A 378 30.83 -8.82 11.02
CA THR A 378 31.11 -10.25 11.02
C THR A 378 29.86 -11.04 11.41
N LEU A 379 29.70 -12.26 10.89
CA LEU A 379 28.55 -13.11 11.21
C LEU A 379 28.32 -13.30 12.73
N PRO A 380 29.36 -13.45 13.59
CA PRO A 380 29.18 -13.48 15.04
C PRO A 380 28.59 -12.20 15.63
N GLU A 381 28.99 -11.03 15.15
CA GLU A 381 28.46 -9.72 15.59
C GLU A 381 26.99 -9.59 15.18
N LEU A 382 26.66 -9.90 13.93
CA LEU A 382 25.29 -9.87 13.42
C LEU A 382 24.39 -10.83 14.22
N LYS A 383 24.82 -12.08 14.41
CA LYS A 383 24.09 -13.06 15.25
C LYS A 383 23.88 -12.57 16.68
N GLN A 384 24.81 -11.80 17.24
CA GLN A 384 24.60 -11.22 18.58
C GLN A 384 23.50 -10.16 18.57
N VAL A 385 23.45 -9.30 17.55
CA VAL A 385 22.38 -8.30 17.40
C VAL A 385 21.04 -8.98 17.16
N TRP A 386 20.97 -9.96 16.24
CA TRP A 386 19.75 -10.71 15.95
C TRP A 386 19.18 -11.36 17.21
N ARG A 387 20.01 -12.05 18.02
CA ARG A 387 19.58 -12.64 19.30
C ARG A 387 19.04 -11.59 20.28
N LYS A 388 19.69 -10.44 20.41
CA LYS A 388 19.25 -9.36 21.32
C LYS A 388 17.86 -8.81 20.95
N TYR A 389 17.54 -8.82 19.66
CA TYR A 389 16.25 -8.34 19.13
C TYR A 389 15.24 -9.47 18.87
N ALA A 390 15.57 -10.72 19.23
CA ALA A 390 14.76 -11.91 18.93
C ALA A 390 14.41 -12.05 17.44
N VAL A 391 15.36 -11.69 16.57
CA VAL A 391 15.29 -11.92 15.13
C VAL A 391 15.93 -13.27 14.85
N GLU A 392 15.15 -14.16 14.26
CA GLU A 392 15.67 -15.41 13.72
C GLU A 392 16.09 -15.16 12.26
N ALA A 393 17.25 -15.70 11.87
CA ALA A 393 17.75 -15.64 10.50
C ALA A 393 18.46 -16.96 10.19
N ALA A 394 17.98 -17.64 9.16
CA ALA A 394 18.46 -18.95 8.75
C ALA A 394 18.49 -19.07 7.22
N VAL A 395 19.39 -19.91 6.71
CA VAL A 395 19.37 -20.33 5.30
C VAL A 395 18.58 -21.63 5.23
N GLU A 396 17.40 -21.62 4.62
CA GLU A 396 16.53 -22.78 4.43
C GLU A 396 16.38 -23.04 2.93
N GLN A 397 16.83 -24.20 2.46
CA GLN A 397 16.77 -24.58 1.03
C GLN A 397 17.41 -23.55 0.08
N GLY A 398 18.43 -22.83 0.55
CA GLY A 398 19.12 -21.78 -0.23
C GLY A 398 18.37 -20.44 -0.27
N GLN A 399 17.27 -20.31 0.47
CA GLN A 399 16.56 -19.05 0.71
C GLN A 399 16.87 -18.54 2.12
N ILE A 400 16.89 -17.22 2.30
CA ILE A 400 17.04 -16.62 3.63
C ILE A 400 15.64 -16.51 4.26
N THR A 401 15.39 -17.27 5.32
CA THR A 401 14.24 -17.06 6.19
C THR A 401 14.69 -16.18 7.34
N HIS A 402 14.18 -14.95 7.44
CA HIS A 402 14.40 -14.11 8.61
C HIS A 402 13.11 -13.49 9.13
N THR A 403 13.07 -13.15 10.41
CA THR A 403 11.96 -12.40 10.99
C THR A 403 11.93 -10.99 10.36
N PRO A 404 10.84 -10.56 9.69
CA PRO A 404 10.75 -9.25 9.06
C PRO A 404 10.39 -8.18 10.10
N ALA A 405 11.24 -8.06 11.12
CA ALA A 405 10.98 -7.20 12.27
C ALA A 405 11.43 -5.77 11.99
N LEU A 406 10.52 -4.84 12.23
CA LEU A 406 10.78 -3.40 12.24
C LEU A 406 10.44 -2.84 13.61
N PHE A 407 11.39 -2.15 14.23
CA PHE A 407 11.27 -1.53 15.54
C PHE A 407 11.22 -0.01 15.41
N VAL A 408 10.34 0.60 16.20
CA VAL A 408 10.39 2.05 16.46
C VAL A 408 10.94 2.26 17.87
N ILE A 409 11.99 3.07 17.97
CA ILE A 409 12.71 3.37 19.20
C ILE A 409 12.59 4.88 19.47
N ASP A 410 12.25 5.21 20.71
CA ASP A 410 12.03 6.60 21.13
C ASP A 410 13.35 7.40 21.27
N PRO A 411 13.29 8.74 21.40
CA PRO A 411 14.47 9.59 21.56
C PRO A 411 15.34 9.25 22.78
N GLN A 412 14.81 8.55 23.78
CA GLN A 412 15.54 8.12 24.98
C GLN A 412 16.20 6.75 24.78
N GLY A 413 15.96 6.08 23.66
CA GLY A 413 16.51 4.77 23.35
C GLY A 413 15.68 3.58 23.78
N ARG A 414 14.41 3.79 24.15
CA ARG A 414 13.51 2.71 24.57
C ARG A 414 12.71 2.22 23.37
N LYS A 415 12.44 0.92 23.34
CA LYS A 415 11.55 0.33 22.33
C LYS A 415 10.14 0.88 22.55
N ALA A 416 9.55 1.47 21.52
CA ALA A 416 8.17 1.93 21.54
C ALA A 416 7.23 0.87 20.94
N LYS A 417 7.61 0.33 19.77
CA LYS A 417 6.76 -0.61 19.03
C LYS A 417 7.59 -1.55 18.13
N VAL A 418 7.04 -2.72 17.83
CA VAL A 418 7.53 -3.63 16.80
C VAL A 418 6.43 -3.95 15.80
N TYR A 419 6.82 -4.10 14.54
CA TYR A 419 5.98 -4.48 13.42
C TYR A 419 6.58 -5.74 12.79
N ILE A 420 5.79 -6.79 12.62
CA ILE A 420 6.13 -8.04 11.96
C ILE A 420 5.21 -8.16 10.75
N THR A 421 5.61 -7.56 9.63
CA THR A 421 4.71 -7.40 8.49
C THR A 421 5.10 -8.31 7.34
N GLN A 422 4.12 -9.06 6.82
CA GLN A 422 4.21 -9.71 5.52
C GLN A 422 3.51 -8.80 4.51
N MET A 423 4.24 -7.79 4.04
CA MET A 423 3.66 -6.74 3.22
C MET A 423 3.45 -7.16 1.77
N SER A 424 2.34 -6.66 1.23
CA SER A 424 2.12 -6.47 -0.20
C SER A 424 2.56 -5.05 -0.61
N TYR A 425 2.88 -4.85 -1.89
CA TYR A 425 3.12 -3.52 -2.47
C TYR A 425 2.03 -2.51 -2.08
N THR A 426 0.79 -3.00 -2.07
CA THR A 426 -0.41 -2.19 -1.83
C THR A 426 -0.57 -1.72 -0.38
N ALA A 427 0.26 -2.25 0.54
CA ALA A 427 0.31 -1.87 1.95
C ALA A 427 1.47 -0.89 2.27
N VAL A 428 2.38 -0.62 1.32
CA VAL A 428 3.55 0.26 1.54
C VAL A 428 3.14 1.66 2.01
N PRO A 429 2.19 2.35 1.33
CA PRO A 429 1.78 3.68 1.77
C PRO A 429 1.15 3.70 3.17
N GLN A 430 0.42 2.63 3.53
CA GLN A 430 -0.24 2.41 4.82
C GLN A 430 0.78 2.22 5.94
N LEU A 431 1.79 1.37 5.73
CA LEU A 431 2.87 1.22 6.69
C LEU A 431 3.63 2.53 6.86
N GLY A 432 3.94 3.23 5.76
CA GLY A 432 4.58 4.54 5.82
C GLY A 432 3.80 5.53 6.70
N GLN A 433 2.48 5.57 6.57
CA GLN A 433 1.63 6.41 7.41
C GLN A 433 1.57 5.95 8.87
N LEU A 434 1.53 4.64 9.14
CA LEU A 434 1.60 4.12 10.51
C LEU A 434 2.90 4.51 11.20
N LEU A 435 4.04 4.31 10.52
CA LEU A 435 5.36 4.66 11.02
C LEU A 435 5.51 6.17 11.23
N ALA A 436 4.99 7.00 10.31
CA ALA A 436 5.03 8.46 10.47
C ALA A 436 4.22 8.92 11.68
N ARG A 437 3.04 8.31 11.92
CA ARG A 437 2.20 8.63 13.09
C ARG A 437 2.85 8.19 14.40
N GLU A 438 3.46 7.01 14.42
CA GLU A 438 4.21 6.54 15.58
C GLU A 438 5.42 7.45 15.86
N ALA A 439 6.20 7.81 14.84
CA ALA A 439 7.31 8.73 15.01
C ALA A 439 6.84 10.13 15.47
N SER A 440 5.72 10.64 14.93
CA SER A 440 5.13 11.90 15.37
C SER A 440 4.71 11.85 16.85
N SER A 441 4.09 10.76 17.31
CA SER A 441 3.65 10.63 18.71
C SER A 441 4.83 10.67 19.69
N LEU A 442 6.00 10.19 19.27
CA LEU A 442 7.23 10.17 20.07
C LEU A 442 8.07 11.45 19.99
N LEU A 443 7.82 12.31 18.99
CA LEU A 443 8.54 13.58 18.81
C LEU A 443 7.90 14.72 19.61
N PRO A 444 8.71 15.71 20.06
CA PRO A 444 8.18 16.91 20.69
C PRO A 444 7.19 17.64 19.78
N ASN A 445 6.08 18.10 20.38
CA ASN A 445 4.99 18.84 19.77
C ASN A 445 4.17 18.07 18.72
N HIS A 446 4.32 16.75 18.62
CA HIS A 446 3.52 15.88 17.76
C HIS A 446 3.36 16.43 16.33
N PRO A 447 4.47 16.54 15.56
CA PRO A 447 4.46 17.17 14.25
C PRO A 447 3.42 16.55 13.32
N THR A 448 2.75 17.37 12.52
CA THR A 448 1.72 16.90 11.60
C THR A 448 2.30 15.91 10.59
N VAL A 449 1.55 14.83 10.36
CA VAL A 449 1.85 13.84 9.32
C VAL A 449 1.13 14.25 8.04
N HIS A 450 1.88 14.62 7.02
CA HIS A 450 1.37 15.00 5.70
C HIS A 450 1.21 13.75 4.84
N SER A 451 -0.02 13.25 4.71
CA SER A 451 -0.35 12.16 3.81
C SER A 451 -1.45 12.59 2.84
N ASN A 452 -1.29 12.24 1.57
CA ASN A 452 -2.33 12.41 0.54
C ASN A 452 -3.24 11.18 0.44
N LEU A 453 -3.05 10.20 1.33
CA LEU A 453 -3.80 8.96 1.34
C LEU A 453 -5.06 9.13 2.18
N SER A 454 -6.20 8.85 1.58
CA SER A 454 -7.46 8.75 2.30
C SER A 454 -7.77 7.29 2.58
N TYR A 455 -7.77 6.90 3.85
CA TYR A 455 -8.26 5.58 4.28
C TYR A 455 -9.73 5.60 4.70
N SER A 456 -10.44 6.69 4.37
CA SER A 456 -11.88 6.75 4.54
C SER A 456 -12.53 5.64 3.74
N ARG A 457 -13.30 4.77 4.41
CA ARG A 457 -14.09 3.75 3.74
C ARG A 457 -15.11 4.44 2.83
N VAL A 458 -15.01 4.22 1.52
CA VAL A 458 -16.04 4.63 0.57
C VAL A 458 -17.28 3.78 0.85
N GLN A 459 -18.39 4.42 1.23
CA GLN A 459 -19.63 3.70 1.45
C GLN A 459 -20.22 3.30 0.09
N PRO A 460 -20.63 2.03 -0.08
CA PRO A 460 -21.27 1.62 -1.33
C PRO A 460 -22.56 2.40 -1.56
N THR A 461 -22.74 2.92 -2.77
CA THR A 461 -23.97 3.61 -3.20
C THR A 461 -24.80 2.69 -4.07
N THR A 462 -26.08 2.52 -3.75
CA THR A 462 -26.98 1.70 -4.58
C THR A 462 -27.32 2.42 -5.89
N PRO A 463 -27.71 1.71 -6.97
CA PRO A 463 -28.18 2.33 -8.21
C PRO A 463 -29.40 3.26 -8.04
N SER A 464 -30.17 3.06 -6.96
CA SER A 464 -31.33 3.88 -6.60
C SER A 464 -30.97 5.16 -5.83
N GLN A 465 -29.76 5.24 -5.25
CA GLN A 465 -29.29 6.41 -4.50
C GLN A 465 -28.63 7.43 -5.43
N ARG A 466 -28.88 8.72 -5.15
CA ARG A 466 -28.13 9.80 -5.80
C ARG A 466 -26.83 10.07 -5.07
N ALA A 467 -25.72 10.15 -5.81
CA ALA A 467 -24.42 10.52 -5.28
C ALA A 467 -23.77 11.62 -6.13
N ILE A 468 -22.89 12.42 -5.53
CA ILE A 468 -22.09 13.42 -6.24
C ILE A 468 -20.64 13.06 -5.96
N LEU A 469 -19.90 12.68 -7.00
CA LEU A 469 -18.48 12.33 -6.89
C LEU A 469 -17.61 13.37 -7.60
N PRO A 470 -16.39 13.65 -7.10
CA PRO A 470 -15.41 14.42 -7.85
C PRO A 470 -15.03 13.70 -9.14
N ARG A 471 -14.79 14.46 -10.22
CA ARG A 471 -14.33 13.93 -11.52
C ARG A 471 -12.83 14.15 -11.67
N ALA A 472 -12.11 13.16 -12.21
CA ALA A 472 -10.71 13.34 -12.63
C ALA A 472 -10.62 14.47 -13.68
N GLY A 473 -9.73 15.44 -13.46
CA GLY A 473 -9.64 16.67 -14.26
C GLY A 473 -10.50 17.84 -13.76
N GLY A 474 -11.18 17.71 -12.61
CA GLY A 474 -11.95 18.77 -11.97
C GLY A 474 -13.46 18.68 -12.19
N GLY A 475 -14.22 19.31 -11.30
CA GLY A 475 -15.69 19.26 -11.29
C GLY A 475 -16.26 18.01 -10.61
N THR A 476 -17.56 17.76 -10.82
CA THR A 476 -18.29 16.67 -10.17
C THR A 476 -19.18 15.92 -11.15
N VAL A 477 -19.36 14.62 -10.95
CA VAL A 477 -20.35 13.77 -11.62
C VAL A 477 -21.50 13.45 -10.66
N ARG A 478 -22.73 13.49 -11.16
CA ARG A 478 -23.93 13.05 -10.42
C ARG A 478 -24.29 11.62 -10.84
N LEU A 479 -24.39 10.72 -9.88
CA LEU A 479 -24.80 9.33 -10.03
C LEU A 479 -26.21 9.15 -9.46
N GLY A 480 -26.96 8.16 -9.95
CA GLY A 480 -28.29 7.78 -9.45
C GLY A 480 -29.24 7.31 -10.55
N PRO A 481 -30.55 7.16 -10.25
CA PRO A 481 -31.50 6.51 -11.15
C PRO A 481 -31.72 7.28 -12.47
N GLY A 482 -31.52 6.59 -13.61
CA GLY A 482 -31.69 7.12 -14.98
C GLY A 482 -31.14 6.16 -16.06
N LYS A 483 -31.56 6.31 -17.34
CA LYS A 483 -31.32 5.35 -18.45
C LYS A 483 -29.87 5.26 -18.97
N SER A 484 -28.91 5.98 -18.38
CA SER A 484 -27.54 6.08 -18.88
C SER A 484 -26.45 5.92 -17.80
N ALA A 485 -26.78 5.35 -16.64
CA ALA A 485 -25.78 5.12 -15.59
C ALA A 485 -25.12 3.73 -15.73
N ARG A 486 -23.82 3.70 -16.00
CA ARG A 486 -22.93 2.62 -15.56
C ARG A 486 -21.70 3.27 -14.92
N LEU A 487 -21.51 3.12 -13.62
CA LEU A 487 -20.23 3.39 -12.95
C LEU A 487 -19.92 2.22 -12.04
N PHE A 488 -18.75 1.61 -12.23
CA PHE A 488 -18.11 0.72 -11.26
C PHE A 488 -16.79 1.37 -10.84
N LEU A 489 -16.55 1.45 -9.53
CA LEU A 489 -15.30 1.96 -8.96
C LEU A 489 -14.91 1.06 -7.77
N PHE A 490 -13.71 0.48 -7.83
CA PHE A 490 -13.12 -0.31 -6.74
C PHE A 490 -11.69 0.13 -6.51
N PHE A 491 -11.37 0.49 -5.26
CA PHE A 491 -9.99 0.67 -4.80
C PHE A 491 -9.85 0.19 -3.36
N ALA A 492 -9.47 -1.07 -3.20
CA ALA A 492 -8.67 -1.60 -2.12
C ALA A 492 -8.31 -3.04 -2.55
N THR A 493 -7.07 -3.22 -2.96
CA THR A 493 -6.54 -4.49 -3.50
C THR A 493 -6.58 -5.66 -2.51
N TRP A 494 -6.78 -5.42 -1.21
CA TRP A 494 -6.97 -6.47 -0.20
C TRP A 494 -8.42 -6.84 0.08
N ASP A 495 -9.40 -6.05 -0.39
CA ASP A 495 -10.79 -6.19 0.08
C ASP A 495 -11.48 -7.45 -0.47
N GLN A 496 -10.94 -8.07 -1.52
CA GLN A 496 -11.39 -9.39 -2.00
C GLN A 496 -10.91 -10.55 -1.12
N GLU A 497 -9.87 -10.37 -0.31
CA GLU A 497 -9.28 -11.44 0.52
C GLU A 497 -9.78 -11.39 1.97
N THR A 498 -10.31 -10.24 2.42
CA THR A 498 -10.86 -10.07 3.78
C THR A 498 -12.34 -9.69 3.84
N SER A 499 -13.00 -9.46 2.72
CA SER A 499 -14.43 -9.11 2.70
C SER A 499 -15.22 -9.90 1.66
N GLY A 500 -16.53 -10.06 1.93
CA GLY A 500 -17.48 -10.60 0.97
C GLY A 500 -17.87 -9.59 -0.12
N LEU A 501 -16.95 -8.75 -0.59
CA LEU A 501 -17.21 -7.61 -1.50
C LEU A 501 -18.03 -8.05 -2.71
N ALA A 502 -17.70 -9.17 -3.34
CA ALA A 502 -18.48 -9.73 -4.44
C ALA A 502 -19.97 -9.91 -4.05
N GLY A 503 -20.24 -10.53 -2.89
CA GLY A 503 -21.60 -10.70 -2.36
C GLY A 503 -22.27 -9.39 -1.96
N GLN A 504 -21.52 -8.42 -1.47
CA GLN A 504 -22.04 -7.08 -1.15
C GLN A 504 -22.44 -6.33 -2.42
N LEU A 505 -21.65 -6.41 -3.48
CA LEU A 505 -21.95 -5.83 -4.78
C LEU A 505 -23.13 -6.50 -5.45
N ASP A 506 -23.22 -7.82 -5.38
CA ASP A 506 -24.37 -8.58 -5.85
C ASP A 506 -25.65 -8.22 -5.06
N ALA A 507 -25.52 -7.82 -3.80
CA ALA A 507 -26.64 -7.31 -3.02
C ALA A 507 -27.06 -5.89 -3.42
N LEU A 508 -26.14 -5.05 -3.90
CA LEU A 508 -26.47 -3.69 -4.39
C LEU A 508 -27.21 -3.68 -5.73
N ASN A 509 -27.10 -4.77 -6.50
CA ASN A 509 -27.83 -4.97 -7.76
C ASN A 509 -29.28 -5.46 -7.57
N ARG A 510 -29.67 -5.80 -6.34
CA ARG A 510 -31.05 -6.19 -5.97
C ARG A 510 -31.79 -5.00 -5.38
#